data_AF-A0A6L7HUN8-F1
#
_entry.id   AF-A0A6L7HUN8-F1
#
_cell.length_a   1.000
_cell.length_b   1.000
_cell.length_c   1.000
_cell.angle_alpha   90.00
_cell.angle_beta   90.00
_cell.angle_gamma   90.00
#
_symmetry.space_group_name_H-M   'P 1'
#
loop_
_entity.id
_entity.type
_entity.pdbx_description
1 polymer ?
#
loop_
_entity_poly.entity_id
_entity_poly.type
_entity_poly.pdbx_seq_one_letter_code
_entity_poly.pdbx_strand_id
1 'polypeptide(L)' 'MKKFIAISVICFAVFLGLLNGIHHIYVANADTMAGQYMVAALVVVMWASLFASLASLAYPFLRRHLVISPQ' A
#
# COMPACT_ATOMS: atom_id res chain seq x y z
N MET A 1 7.36 6.74 16.38
CA MET A 1 8.02 6.94 15.08
C MET A 1 8.65 5.68 14.52
N LYS A 2 9.61 5.01 15.20
CA LYS A 2 10.28 3.80 14.68
C LYS A 2 9.32 2.69 14.17
N LYS A 3 8.24 2.39 14.91
CA LYS A 3 7.22 1.40 14.50
C LYS A 3 6.46 1.80 13.22
N PHE A 4 6.12 3.08 13.06
CA PHE A 4 5.43 3.60 11.87
C PHE A 4 6.33 3.61 10.64
N ILE A 5 7.62 3.92 10.81
CA ILE A 5 8.61 3.83 9.73
C ILE A 5 8.74 2.37 9.26
N ALA A 6 8.81 1.41 10.18
CA ALA A 6 8.88 -0.01 9.82
C ALA A 6 7.64 -0.46 9.03
N ILE A 7 6.43 -0.08 9.46
CA ILE A 7 5.17 -0.37 8.75
C ILE A 7 5.19 0.26 7.35
N SER A 8 5.60 1.53 7.25
CA SER A 8 5.71 2.23 5.98
C SER A 8 6.66 1.52 5.00
N VAL A 9 7.84 1.11 5.47
CA VAL A 9 8.83 0.40 4.65
C VAL A 9 8.28 -0.95 4.15
N ILE A 10 7.63 -1.72 5.01
CA ILE A 10 7.03 -3.01 4.63
C ILE A 10 5.94 -2.80 3.58
N CYS A 11 5.01 -1.86 3.81
CA CYS A 11 3.95 -1.55 2.87
C CYS A 11 4.50 -1.04 1.52
N PHE A 12 5.57 -0.25 1.55
CA PHE A 12 6.21 0.24 0.33
C PHE A 12 6.93 -0.88 -0.44
N ALA A 13 7.57 -1.82 0.26
CA ALA A 13 8.16 -2.99 -0.37
C ALA A 13 7.11 -3.88 -1.06
N VAL A 14 5.95 -4.08 -0.42
CA VAL A 14 4.81 -4.80 -1.01
C VAL A 14 4.29 -4.06 -2.26
N PHE A 15 4.13 -2.73 -2.19
CA PHE A 15 3.73 -1.92 -3.33
C PHE A 15 4.69 -2.10 -4.52
N LEU A 16 6.00 -1.96 -4.30
CA LEU A 16 7.00 -2.11 -5.37
C LEU A 16 7.03 -3.52 -5.97
N GLY A 17 6.92 -4.55 -5.12
CA GLY A 17 6.84 -5.94 -5.59
C GLY A 17 5.61 -6.18 -6.46
N LEU A 18 4.46 -5.68 -6.04
CA LEU A 18 3.20 -5.80 -6.79
C LEU A 18 3.20 -4.94 -8.06
N LEU A 19 3.80 -3.75 -8.04
CA LEU A 19 3.86 -2.84 -9.19
C LEU A 19 4.49 -3.51 -10.42
N ASN A 20 5.56 -4.27 -10.21
CA ASN A 20 6.19 -5.05 -11.27
C ASN A 20 5.50 -6.42 -11.48
N GLY A 21 5.12 -7.10 -10.39
CA GLY A 21 4.59 -8.47 -10.44
C GLY A 21 3.20 -8.61 -11.07
N ILE A 22 2.30 -7.63 -10.88
CA ILE A 22 0.91 -7.71 -11.36
C ILE A 22 0.84 -7.85 -12.87
N HIS A 23 1.72 -7.17 -13.63
CA HIS A 23 1.74 -7.28 -15.09
C HIS A 23 2.04 -8.71 -15.56
N HIS A 24 3.01 -9.37 -14.95
CA HIS A 24 3.36 -10.75 -15.28
C HIS A 24 2.23 -11.73 -14.95
N ILE A 25 1.56 -11.53 -13.81
CA ILE A 25 0.41 -12.34 -13.39
C ILE A 25 -0.78 -12.13 -14.34
N TYR A 26 -1.01 -10.88 -14.78
CA TYR A 26 -2.04 -10.55 -15.75
C TYR A 26 -1.79 -11.24 -17.08
N VAL A 27 -0.59 -11.10 -17.66
CA VAL A 27 -0.25 -11.75 -18.93
C VAL A 27 -0.37 -13.27 -18.83
N ALA A 28 0.02 -13.87 -17.71
CA ALA A 28 -0.04 -15.32 -17.51
C ALA A 28 -1.46 -15.87 -17.33
N ASN A 29 -2.43 -15.05 -16.92
CA ASN A 29 -3.80 -15.51 -16.59
C ASN A 29 -4.89 -14.74 -17.34
N ALA A 30 -4.53 -13.98 -18.39
CA ALA A 30 -5.42 -13.07 -19.11
C ALA A 30 -6.66 -13.77 -19.69
N ASP A 31 -6.51 -15.03 -20.09
CA ASP A 31 -7.54 -15.83 -20.75
C ASP A 31 -8.60 -16.40 -19.79
N THR A 32 -8.41 -16.21 -18.47
CA THR A 32 -9.32 -16.75 -17.46
C THR A 32 -10.02 -15.64 -16.70
N MET A 33 -11.34 -15.75 -16.54
CA MET A 33 -12.11 -14.80 -15.71
C MET A 33 -11.58 -14.78 -14.27
N ALA A 34 -11.22 -15.94 -13.73
CA ALA A 34 -10.61 -16.05 -12.40
C ALA A 34 -9.29 -15.29 -12.29
N GLY A 35 -8.43 -15.35 -13.31
CA GLY A 35 -7.19 -14.60 -13.40
C GLY A 35 -7.40 -13.09 -13.38
N GLN A 36 -8.41 -12.60 -14.11
CA GLN A 36 -8.76 -11.18 -14.13
C GLN A 36 -9.24 -10.68 -12.76
N TYR A 37 -10.08 -11.45 -12.05
CA TYR A 37 -10.49 -11.10 -10.68
C TYR A 37 -9.32 -11.10 -9.69
N MET A 38 -8.40 -12.07 -9.81
CA MET A 38 -7.20 -12.12 -8.98
C MET A 38 -6.31 -10.89 -9.21
N VAL A 39 -6.08 -10.52 -10.46
CA VAL A 39 -5.32 -9.31 -10.82
C VAL A 39 -5.99 -8.06 -10.25
N ALA A 40 -7.31 -7.93 -10.38
CA ALA A 40 -8.05 -6.80 -9.80
C ALA A 40 -7.87 -6.72 -8.27
N ALA A 41 -7.95 -7.85 -7.56
CA ALA A 41 -7.70 -7.90 -6.12
C ALA A 41 -6.27 -7.48 -5.76
N LEU A 42 -5.26 -7.95 -6.52
CA LEU A 42 -3.86 -7.56 -6.31
C LEU A 42 -3.62 -6.07 -6.56
N VAL A 43 -4.28 -5.49 -7.57
CA VAL A 43 -4.23 -4.04 -7.81
C VAL A 43 -4.79 -3.27 -6.62
N VAL A 44 -5.93 -3.70 -6.05
CA VAL A 44 -6.49 -3.07 -4.85
C VAL A 44 -5.52 -3.16 -3.67
N VAL A 45 -4.90 -4.33 -3.44
CA VAL A 45 -3.89 -4.53 -2.38
C VAL A 45 -2.66 -3.64 -2.61
N MET A 46 -2.19 -3.53 -3.85
CA MET A 46 -1.07 -2.66 -4.23
C MET A 46 -1.37 -1.20 -3.83
N TRP A 47 -2.49 -0.65 -4.28
CA TRP A 47 -2.85 0.73 -3.93
C TRP A 47 -3.11 0.92 -2.43
N ALA A 48 -3.78 -0.03 -1.78
CA ALA A 48 -3.99 0.01 -0.33
C ALA A 48 -2.66 0.04 0.43
N SER A 49 -1.64 -0.71 -0.02
CA SER A 49 -0.32 -0.71 0.60
C SER A 49 0.42 0.64 0.43
N LEU A 50 0.29 1.30 -0.73
CA LEU A 50 0.82 2.65 -0.92
C LEU A 50 0.18 3.65 0.05
N PHE A 51 -1.15 3.67 0.10
CA PHE A 51 -1.89 4.57 1.00
C PHE A 51 -1.58 4.29 2.48
N ALA A 52 -1.50 3.02 2.88
CA ALA A 52 -1.12 2.64 4.24
C ALA A 52 0.29 3.10 4.60
N SER A 53 1.24 3.02 3.66
CA SER A 53 2.60 3.53 3.86
C SER A 53 2.60 5.03 4.14
N LEU A 54 1.94 5.81 3.29
CA LEU A 54 1.82 7.26 3.43
C LEU A 54 1.07 7.66 4.71
N ALA A 55 -0.06 7.01 5.00
CA ALA A 55 -0.86 7.26 6.19
C ALA A 55 -0.07 6.98 7.47
N SER A 56 0.74 5.91 7.51
CA SER A 56 1.54 5.59 8.68
C SER A 56 2.64 6.63 8.95
N LEU A 57 3.20 7.24 7.91
CA LEU A 57 4.17 8.34 8.03
C LEU A 57 3.51 9.66 8.42
N ALA A 58 2.34 9.97 7.86
CA ALA A 58 1.59 11.19 8.14
C ALA A 58 0.97 11.20 9.55
N TYR A 59 0.53 10.04 10.07
CA TYR A 59 -0.13 9.91 11.36
C TYR A 59 0.63 10.54 12.56
N PRO A 60 1.94 10.26 12.78
CA PRO A 60 2.68 10.90 13.86
C PRO A 60 2.89 12.41 13.67
N PHE A 61 2.87 12.91 12.43
CA PHE A 61 2.98 14.34 12.13
C PHE A 61 1.66 15.07 12.43
N LEU A 62 0.54 14.53 11.91
CA LEU A 62 -0.82 15.00 12.19
C LEU A 62 -1.13 15.00 13.70
N ARG A 63 -0.77 13.91 14.40
CA ARG A 63 -0.98 13.80 15.85
C ARG A 63 -0.21 14.85 16.65
N ARG A 64 0.99 15.26 16.20
CA ARG A 64 1.70 16.36 16.86
C ARG A 64 1.00 17.69 16.64
N HIS A 65 0.63 18.03 15.41
CA HIS A 65 0.03 19.33 15.11
C HIS A 65 -1.40 19.50 15.65
N LEU A 66 -2.20 18.42 15.71
CA LEU A 66 -3.57 18.46 16.27
C LEU A 66 -3.61 18.52 17.80
N VAL A 67 -2.58 18.03 18.51
CA VAL A 67 -2.55 18.03 19.98
C VAL A 67 -1.92 19.31 20.56
N ILE A 68 -1.18 20.09 19.75
CA ILE A 68 -0.52 21.34 20.17
C ILE A 68 -1.36 22.59 19.81
N SER A 69 -2.67 22.46 19.61
CA SER A 69 -3.58 23.61 19.73
C SER A 69 -4.08 23.66 21.17
N PRO A 70 -3.39 24.32 22.12
CA PRO A 70 -4.03 24.70 23.36
C PRO A 70 -5.16 25.66 22.98
N GLN A 71 -6.40 25.22 23.20
CA GLN A 71 -7.49 26.14 23.48
C GLN A 71 -7.23 26.77 24.85
#